data_AF-A0A3E0WJT9-F1
#
_entry.id   AF-A0A3E0WJT9-F1
#
_cell.length_a   1.000
_cell.length_b   1.000
_cell.length_c   1.000
_cell.angle_alpha   90.00
_cell.angle_beta   90.00
_cell.angle_gamma   90.00
#
_symmetry.space_group_name_H-M   'P 1'
#
loop_
_entity.id
_entity.type
_entity.pdbx_description
1 polymer ?
#
loop_
_entity_poly.entity_id
_entity_poly.type
_entity_poly.pdbx_seq_one_letter_code
_entity_poly.pdbx_strand_id
1 'polypeptide(L)'
;MSNQIMNQLQISIENHLRELEARGDIVITTPTISPIVDGLVSSLRHTYEGMYGEGAFTTSELEAIYSLIFEAVHDERFFDWEKPTLTGMTKDQFEALGRKIRDLT
;
A
#
# COMPACT_ATOMS: atom_id res chain seq x y z
N MET A 1 -3.72 -5.56 1.29
CA MET A 1 -3.97 -4.60 0.19
C MET A 1 -5.48 -4.42 0.08
N SER A 2 -6.01 -3.20 0.23
CA SER A 2 -7.46 -2.95 0.13
C SER A 2 -7.98 -3.44 -1.23
N ASN A 3 -9.12 -4.16 -1.27
CA ASN A 3 -9.72 -4.69 -2.51
C ASN A 3 -9.88 -3.62 -3.60
N GLN A 4 -10.01 -2.35 -3.19
CA GLN A 4 -10.10 -1.21 -4.09
C GLN A 4 -8.80 -0.95 -4.86
N ILE A 5 -7.63 -1.10 -4.23
CA ILE A 5 -6.31 -0.88 -4.86
C ILE A 5 -6.07 -1.96 -5.93
N MET A 6 -6.44 -3.21 -5.66
CA MET A 6 -6.29 -4.31 -6.62
C MET A 6 -7.17 -4.13 -7.85
N ASN A 7 -8.41 -3.67 -7.66
CA ASN A 7 -9.31 -3.36 -8.78
C ASN A 7 -8.77 -2.20 -9.63
N GLN A 8 -8.22 -1.15 -9.00
CA GLN A 8 -7.58 -0.03 -9.72
C GLN A 8 -6.34 -0.49 -10.48
N LEU A 9 -5.54 -1.39 -9.91
CA LEU A 9 -4.36 -1.97 -10.55
C LEU A 9 -4.74 -2.79 -11.78
N GLN A 10 -5.77 -3.64 -11.70
CA GLN A 10 -6.30 -4.39 -12.85
C GLN A 10 -6.71 -3.45 -14.00
N ILE A 11 -7.50 -2.41 -13.69
CA ILE A 11 -7.96 -1.43 -14.69
C ILE A 11 -6.77 -0.70 -15.33
N SER A 12 -5.79 -0.29 -14.53
CA SER A 12 -4.61 0.43 -15.01
C SER A 12 -3.76 -0.44 -15.95
N ILE A 13 -3.49 -1.70 -15.57
CA ILE A 13 -2.73 -2.64 -16.38
C ILE A 13 -3.48 -2.94 -17.69
N GLU A 14 -4.79 -3.17 -17.63
CA GLU A 14 -5.60 -3.41 -18.82
C GLU A 14 -5.51 -2.23 -19.80
N ASN A 15 -5.72 -1.01 -19.32
CA ASN A 15 -5.65 0.20 -20.15
C ASN A 15 -4.27 0.35 -20.78
N HIS A 16 -3.20 0.16 -20.00
CA HIS A 16 -1.85 0.31 -20.52
C HIS A 16 -1.50 -0.73 -21.58
N LEU A 17 -1.92 -2.00 -21.41
CA LEU A 17 -1.68 -3.03 -22.42
C LEU A 17 -2.45 -2.73 -23.72
N ARG A 18 -3.66 -2.18 -23.63
CA ARG A 18 -4.41 -1.72 -24.81
C ARG A 18 -3.73 -0.56 -25.51
N GLU A 19 -3.15 0.37 -24.76
CA GLU A 19 -2.35 1.46 -25.33
C GLU A 19 -1.09 0.94 -26.04
N LEU A 20 -0.36 0.01 -25.43
CA LEU A 20 0.81 -0.61 -26.03
C LEU A 20 0.47 -1.34 -27.33
N GLU A 21 -0.66 -2.07 -27.34
CA GLU A 21 -1.15 -2.72 -28.55
C GLU A 21 -1.55 -1.70 -29.63
N ALA A 22 -2.27 -0.63 -29.25
CA ALA A 22 -2.68 0.43 -30.18
C ALA A 22 -1.49 1.18 -30.80
N ARG A 23 -0.38 1.32 -30.07
CA ARG A 23 0.87 1.89 -30.60
C ARG A 23 1.68 0.91 -31.44
N GLY A 24 1.32 -0.37 -31.43
CA GLY A 24 2.06 -1.44 -32.10
C GLY A 24 3.35 -1.86 -31.37
N ASP A 25 3.51 -1.47 -30.11
CA ASP A 25 4.65 -1.88 -29.28
C ASP A 25 4.58 -3.38 -28.94
N ILE A 26 3.36 -3.90 -28.81
CA ILE A 26 3.06 -5.32 -28.58
C ILE A 26 1.92 -5.76 -29.49
N VAL A 27 1.73 -7.09 -29.63
CA VAL A 27 0.58 -7.68 -30.32
C VAL A 27 -0.07 -8.68 -29.37
N ILE A 28 -1.37 -8.50 -29.09
CA ILE A 28 -2.11 -9.41 -28.22
C ILE A 28 -2.89 -10.38 -29.10
N THR A 29 -2.49 -11.65 -29.10
CA THR A 29 -3.06 -12.68 -29.98
C THR A 29 -4.26 -13.41 -29.38
N THR A 30 -4.57 -13.14 -28.11
CA THR A 30 -5.73 -13.69 -27.39
C THR A 30 -6.98 -12.87 -27.65
N PRO A 31 -8.17 -13.49 -27.75
CA PRO A 31 -9.44 -12.76 -27.93
C PRO A 31 -9.80 -11.88 -26.72
N THR A 32 -9.24 -12.15 -25.54
CA THR A 32 -9.49 -11.37 -24.33
C THR A 32 -8.19 -11.08 -23.58
N ILE A 33 -8.09 -9.87 -23.05
CA ILE A 33 -6.90 -9.40 -22.32
C ILE A 33 -6.93 -9.78 -20.84
N SER A 34 -8.12 -10.07 -20.29
CA SER A 34 -8.33 -10.35 -18.87
C SER A 34 -7.43 -11.46 -18.31
N PRO A 35 -7.21 -12.61 -18.98
CA PRO A 35 -6.32 -13.64 -18.46
C PRO A 35 -4.85 -13.18 -18.32
N ILE A 36 -4.39 -12.28 -19.21
CA ILE A 36 -3.05 -11.70 -19.13
C ILE A 36 -2.97 -10.74 -17.94
N VAL A 37 -3.98 -9.87 -17.80
CA VAL A 37 -4.08 -8.91 -16.69
C VAL A 37 -4.11 -9.66 -15.35
N ASP A 38 -4.93 -10.69 -15.23
CA ASP A 38 -5.07 -11.49 -14.00
C ASP A 38 -3.76 -12.21 -13.64
N GLY A 39 -3.05 -12.75 -14.63
CA GLY A 39 -1.74 -13.37 -14.43
C GLY A 39 -0.69 -12.38 -13.93
N LEU A 40 -0.62 -11.19 -14.54
CA LEU A 40 0.31 -10.13 -14.13
C LEU A 40 0.01 -9.62 -12.73
N VAL A 41 -1.26 -9.36 -12.44
CA VAL A 41 -1.70 -8.90 -11.12
C VAL A 41 -1.42 -9.95 -10.04
N SER A 42 -1.65 -11.23 -10.35
CA SER A 42 -1.33 -12.34 -9.45
C SER A 42 0.17 -12.46 -9.18
N SER A 43 1.01 -12.27 -10.20
CA SER A 43 2.46 -12.28 -10.06
C SER A 43 2.96 -11.11 -9.21
N LEU A 44 2.44 -9.90 -9.45
CA LEU A 44 2.75 -8.71 -8.66
C LEU A 44 2.33 -8.88 -7.20
N ARG A 45 1.14 -9.43 -6.97
CA ARG A 45 0.66 -9.76 -5.63
C ARG A 45 1.62 -10.73 -4.94
N HIS A 46 2.01 -11.80 -5.62
CA HIS A 46 2.95 -12.78 -5.06
C HIS A 46 4.34 -12.16 -4.77
N THR A 47 4.85 -11.28 -5.62
CA THR A 47 6.10 -10.55 -5.35
C THR A 47 5.95 -9.59 -4.17
N TYR A 48 4.83 -8.89 -4.07
CA TYR A 48 4.56 -7.97 -2.97
C TYR A 48 4.43 -8.72 -1.64
N GLU A 49 3.63 -9.79 -1.61
CA GLU A 49 3.50 -10.69 -0.45
C GLU A 49 4.84 -11.36 -0.12
N GLY A 50 5.67 -11.69 -1.12
CA GLY A 50 7.01 -12.25 -0.91
C GLY A 50 8.02 -11.24 -0.35
N MET A 51 7.93 -9.96 -0.71
CA MET A 51 8.80 -8.89 -0.19
C MET A 51 8.41 -8.43 1.22
N TYR A 52 7.11 -8.42 1.52
CA TYR A 52 6.58 -8.02 2.84
C TYR A 52 6.24 -9.21 3.75
N GLY A 53 6.52 -10.44 3.29
CA GLY A 53 6.17 -11.69 3.96
C GLY A 53 4.66 -11.87 4.17
N GLU A 54 4.29 -12.89 4.95
CA GLU A 54 2.97 -12.98 5.63
C GLU A 54 2.65 -11.77 6.54
N GLY A 55 3.39 -10.65 6.43
CA GLY A 55 3.44 -9.53 7.35
C GLY A 55 3.07 -8.17 6.75
N ALA A 56 2.31 -8.14 5.64
CA ALA A 56 1.65 -6.90 5.24
C ALA A 56 0.47 -6.63 6.18
N PHE A 57 0.52 -5.52 6.93
CA PHE A 57 -0.59 -5.13 7.81
C PHE A 57 -1.91 -5.08 7.03
N THR A 58 -2.93 -5.72 7.59
CA THR A 58 -4.32 -5.57 7.16
C THR A 58 -4.79 -4.13 7.39
N THR A 59 -5.85 -3.71 6.70
CA THR A 59 -6.45 -2.37 6.90
C THR A 59 -6.78 -2.14 8.38
N SER A 60 -7.34 -3.14 9.06
CA SER A 60 -7.68 -3.04 10.48
C SER A 60 -6.46 -2.94 11.40
N GLU A 61 -5.35 -3.61 11.07
CA GLU A 61 -4.09 -3.45 11.81
C GLU A 61 -3.48 -2.06 11.59
N LEU A 62 -3.53 -1.54 10.37
CA LEU A 62 -3.09 -0.18 10.07
C LEU A 62 -3.97 0.87 10.77
N GLU A 63 -5.29 0.68 10.82
CA GLU A 63 -6.22 1.53 11.57
C GLU A 63 -5.93 1.51 13.08
N ALA A 64 -5.62 0.34 13.63
CA ALA A 64 -5.22 0.19 15.03
C ALA A 64 -3.90 0.94 15.30
N ILE A 65 -2.91 0.78 14.42
CA ILE A 65 -1.62 1.51 14.53
C ILE A 65 -1.83 3.02 14.40
N TYR A 66 -2.64 3.47 13.45
CA TYR A 66 -2.99 4.88 13.30
C TYR A 66 -3.65 5.42 14.58
N SER A 67 -4.59 4.69 15.16
CA SER A 67 -5.28 5.11 16.39
C SER A 67 -4.31 5.24 17.56
N LEU A 68 -3.35 4.31 17.69
CA LEU A 68 -2.30 4.38 18.71
C LEU A 68 -1.36 5.56 18.51
N ILE A 69 -0.96 5.84 17.26
CA ILE A 69 -0.11 7.00 16.93
C ILE A 69 -0.88 8.30 17.20
N PHE A 70 -2.15 8.37 16.82
CA PHE A 70 -2.99 9.53 17.05
C PHE A 70 -3.11 9.86 18.54
N GLU A 71 -3.38 8.85 19.37
CA GLU A 71 -3.43 9.01 20.83
C GLU A 71 -2.07 9.46 21.38
N ALA A 72 -0.97 8.85 20.92
CA ALA A 72 0.38 9.19 21.35
C ALA A 72 0.74 10.65 21.03
N VAL A 73 0.39 11.16 19.84
CA VAL A 73 0.65 12.56 19.44
C VAL A 73 -0.14 13.57 20.27
N HIS A 74 -1.33 13.20 20.76
CA HIS A 74 -2.18 14.09 21.56
C HIS A 74 -1.92 14.01 23.07
N ASP A 75 -1.19 13.01 23.57
CA ASP A 75 -0.73 12.99 24.96
C ASP A 75 0.60 13.74 25.11
N GLU A 76 0.55 14.93 25.71
CA GLU A 76 1.73 15.78 25.94
C GLU A 76 2.82 15.06 26.75
N ARG A 77 2.43 14.15 27.66
CA ARG A 77 3.36 13.36 28.49
C ARG A 77 4.03 12.24 27.69
N PHE A 78 3.49 11.87 26.53
CA PHE A 78 4.05 10.81 25.72
C PHE A 78 5.38 11.22 25.08
N PHE A 79 5.63 12.50 24.86
CA PHE A 79 6.90 12.98 24.30
C PHE A 79 7.80 13.65 25.34
N ASP A 80 7.44 13.59 26.62
CA ASP A 80 8.26 14.11 27.71
C ASP A 80 9.41 13.15 28.05
N TRP A 81 10.63 13.71 27.93
CA TRP A 81 11.92 13.32 28.53
C TRP A 81 12.50 11.89 28.34
N GLU A 82 11.74 10.83 28.06
CA GLU A 82 12.31 9.47 27.82
C GLU A 82 11.81 8.74 26.56
N LYS A 83 10.57 8.98 26.15
CA LYS A 83 9.95 8.23 25.06
C LYS A 83 10.42 8.56 23.64
N PRO A 84 10.81 9.81 23.28
CA PRO A 84 11.41 10.09 21.97
C PRO A 84 12.69 9.29 21.73
N THR A 85 13.44 8.98 22.79
CA THR A 85 14.64 8.14 22.74
C THR A 85 14.31 6.68 22.46
N LEU A 86 13.14 6.22 22.92
CA LEU A 86 12.68 4.83 22.79
C LEU A 86 12.14 4.54 21.38
N THR A 87 11.49 5.53 20.75
CA THR A 87 11.01 5.43 19.36
C THR A 87 12.03 5.91 18.33
N GLY A 88 13.03 6.70 18.76
CA GLY A 88 13.97 7.38 17.87
C GLY A 88 13.32 8.48 17.02
N MET A 89 12.08 8.86 17.33
CA MET A 89 11.29 9.81 16.56
C MET A 89 10.79 10.95 17.44
N THR A 90 10.91 12.17 16.91
CA THR A 90 10.27 13.37 17.46
C THR A 90 8.74 13.30 17.27
N LYS A 91 8.01 14.13 18.01
CA LYS A 91 6.55 14.27 17.89
C LYS A 91 6.11 14.51 16.44
N ASP A 92 6.76 15.44 15.76
CA ASP A 92 6.44 15.82 14.37
C ASP A 92 6.69 14.65 13.39
N GLN A 93 7.75 13.89 13.61
CA GLN A 93 8.05 12.68 12.81
C GLN A 93 7.02 11.58 13.06
N PHE A 94 6.56 11.42 14.30
CA PHE A 94 5.52 10.47 14.68
C PHE A 94 4.17 10.85 14.08
N GLU A 95 3.83 12.14 14.06
CA GLU A 95 2.63 12.66 13.41
C GLU A 95 2.69 12.47 11.88
N ALA A 96 3.85 12.71 11.26
CA ALA A 96 4.05 12.43 9.85
C ALA A 96 3.93 10.94 9.51
N LEU A 97 4.37 10.05 10.39
CA LEU A 97 4.14 8.61 10.25
C LEU A 97 2.66 8.26 10.33
N GLY A 98 1.93 8.83 11.29
CA GLY A 98 0.47 8.65 11.41
C GLY A 98 -0.27 9.05 10.14
N ARG A 99 0.08 10.18 9.52
CA ARG A 99 -0.47 10.60 8.22
C ARG A 99 -0.21 9.58 7.12
N LYS A 100 1.04 9.11 6.99
CA LYS A 100 1.39 8.08 5.98
C LYS A 100 0.59 6.80 6.17
N ILE A 101 0.37 6.36 7.41
CA ILE A 101 -0.39 5.14 7.70
C ILE A 101 -1.87 5.32 7.37
N ARG A 102 -2.43 6.48 7.67
CA ARG A 102 -3.80 6.83 7.31
C ARG A 102 -4.04 6.85 5.80
N ASP A 103 -3.03 7.25 5.02
CA ASP A 103 -3.11 7.24 3.55
C ASP A 103 -3.05 5.81 2.97
N LEU A 104 -2.66 4.81 3.78
CA LEU A 104 -2.57 3.39 3.39
C LEU A 104 -3.80 2.55 3.78
N THR A 105 -4.65 3.06 4.68
CA THR A 105 -5.94 2.45 5.09
C THR A 105 -7.06 2.88 4.18
#